data_AF-A0A934GCA8-F1
#
_entry.id   AF-A0A934GCA8-F1
#
_cell.length_a   1.000
_cell.length_b   1.000
_cell.length_c   1.000
_cell.angle_alpha   90.00
_cell.angle_beta   90.00
_cell.angle_gamma   90.00
#
_symmetry.space_group_name_H-M   'P 1'
#
loop_
_entity.id
_entity.type
_entity.pdbx_description
1 polymer ?
#
loop_
_entity_poly.entity_id
_entity_poly.type
_entity_poly.pdbx_seq_one_letter_code
_entity_poly.pdbx_strand_id
1 'polypeptide(L)'
;MAWQEHAHAADTAKSGKAAEPEVGNPDNDTCLACHGNEGFTMPGADGKPRRLHVIKDKFGKSVHGKRACVECHTDINEIPHKTGVTHKVSCVTCHEAIWDAAKAENKTQEHARLGVVVEQINKYMRSIHARPSREDQSRTNATCYNCHEPHYIYTNGSPERAQWRLSVPNACGKCHAREREQYATSVHGKAVLNDKNPVAAICSDCHTTHDVEAAAKDSAKLAITKNCGGCHAESLKTYTGTYHGQVNTLGYAHTAKCFDCHGSHGIQRVADPKSTMHPDNRLKTCQKCHAEATKGFTTFEPHGTPHDFARYPYIWIASKFMLQLLAGTFAFFWTHSALWFYREYKERNERTSRPHVVTDELLEGKAKDKHYRRFPLIWRIGHLIFALTLMILTLTGMSVFYADTTWAPVVMHWLGGPKIAAVIHRTCAVIFAFVFFVHLIYMVMRIARNWRTFDWFGPNSLVPRWQDLWDILAMFKWFFGLGPRPVFDRWTYWEKFDYWAPFWGVTIIGTTGLMLWIPNVTAAFLPGWAFNVATIFHGEEALLAALFLFTVHFFNNHFRPDKFPLDVVMFTGSMTLEAFKHEHTVEYDRMVASGE
;
A
#
# COMPACT_ATOMS: atom_id res chain seq x y z
N MET A 1 -12.23 -21.30 70.38
CA MET A 1 -11.24 -21.16 71.47
C MET A 1 -10.34 -19.98 71.08
N ALA A 2 -10.62 -18.76 71.54
CA ALA A 2 -10.38 -18.26 72.91
C ALA A 2 -8.95 -17.66 73.01
N TRP A 3 -8.81 -16.36 72.68
CA TRP A 3 -8.32 -15.25 73.56
C TRP A 3 -6.83 -14.92 73.26
N GLN A 4 -6.24 -13.73 73.41
CA GLN A 4 -6.62 -12.42 73.95
C GLN A 4 -5.55 -11.39 73.51
N GLU A 5 -5.94 -10.13 73.38
CA GLU A 5 -5.04 -8.96 73.48
C GLU A 5 -4.36 -8.92 74.87
N HIS A 6 -3.18 -8.31 75.00
CA HIS A 6 -2.89 -7.32 76.04
C HIS A 6 -1.53 -6.63 75.80
N ALA A 7 -1.56 -5.30 75.89
CA ALA A 7 -0.43 -4.39 75.85
C ALA A 7 0.40 -4.45 77.14
N HIS A 8 1.71 -4.23 77.03
CA HIS A 8 2.53 -3.69 78.11
C HIS A 8 3.54 -2.70 77.56
N ALA A 9 3.38 -1.45 77.96
CA ALA A 9 4.41 -0.43 77.92
C ALA A 9 5.46 -0.76 78.99
N ALA A 10 6.74 -0.65 78.63
CA ALA A 10 7.85 -0.56 79.57
C ALA A 10 8.88 0.43 79.01
N ASP A 11 8.85 1.61 79.61
CA ASP A 11 9.80 2.70 79.46
C ASP A 11 11.07 2.33 80.23
N THR A 12 12.21 2.17 79.57
CA THR A 12 13.53 2.16 80.24
C THR A 12 14.60 2.83 79.37
N ALA A 13 14.90 4.06 79.78
CA ALA A 13 16.23 4.68 79.87
C ALA A 13 17.18 4.61 78.66
N LYS A 14 17.25 5.77 77.98
CA LYS A 14 18.39 6.29 77.21
C LYS A 14 19.75 5.83 77.75
N SER A 15 20.52 5.12 76.92
CA SER A 15 21.98 5.23 76.92
C SER A 15 22.39 5.89 75.60
N GLY A 16 22.91 7.10 75.70
CA GLY A 16 23.39 7.87 74.56
C GLY A 16 24.64 7.24 73.98
N LYS A 17 24.50 6.57 72.84
CA LYS A 17 25.56 6.57 71.83
C LYS A 17 25.24 7.71 70.88
N ALA A 18 26.17 8.67 70.78
CA ALA A 18 26.13 9.69 69.77
C ALA A 18 25.91 9.01 68.40
N ALA A 19 24.88 9.44 67.69
CA ALA A 19 24.71 9.08 66.29
C ALA A 19 25.96 9.55 65.56
N GLU A 20 26.67 8.63 64.92
CA GLU A 20 27.60 8.98 63.85
C GLU A 20 26.82 9.84 62.85
N PRO A 21 27.38 10.96 62.38
CA PRO A 21 26.68 11.80 61.41
C PRO A 21 26.40 10.93 60.18
N GLU A 22 25.13 10.84 59.77
CA GLU A 22 24.80 10.33 58.44
C GLU A 22 25.63 11.14 57.44
N VAL A 23 26.60 10.49 56.81
CA VAL A 23 27.37 11.08 55.72
C VAL A 23 26.38 11.32 54.61
N GLY A 24 25.91 12.57 54.50
CA GLY A 24 25.00 12.97 53.44
C GLY A 24 25.57 12.57 52.08
N ASN A 25 24.69 12.09 51.20
CA ASN A 25 25.04 11.75 49.83
C ASN A 25 25.90 12.86 49.20
N PRO A 26 27.06 12.54 48.60
CA PRO A 26 27.96 13.54 48.05
C PRO A 26 27.28 14.34 46.93
N ASP A 27 27.53 15.65 46.90
CA ASP A 27 27.00 16.52 45.87
C ASP A 27 27.76 16.40 44.53
N ASN A 28 27.18 16.98 43.48
CA ASN A 28 27.78 16.93 42.13
C ASN A 28 29.12 17.65 42.07
N ASP A 29 29.31 18.72 42.84
CA ASP A 29 30.55 19.50 42.82
C ASP A 29 31.72 18.70 43.44
N THR A 30 31.44 17.89 44.47
CA THR A 30 32.39 16.94 45.05
C THR A 30 32.82 15.88 44.03
N CYS A 31 31.87 15.35 43.24
CA CYS A 31 32.17 14.42 42.17
C CYS A 31 33.04 15.08 41.07
N LEU A 32 32.69 16.32 40.71
CA LEU A 32 33.36 17.10 39.67
C LEU A 32 34.73 17.63 40.09
N ALA A 33 35.08 17.67 41.37
CA ALA A 33 36.43 18.01 41.82
C ALA A 33 37.49 17.05 41.23
N CYS A 34 37.13 15.79 41.00
CA CYS A 34 37.97 14.80 40.32
C CYS A 34 37.54 14.59 38.87
N HIS A 35 36.25 14.36 38.63
CA HIS A 35 35.73 14.02 37.30
C HIS A 35 35.61 15.24 36.36
N GLY A 36 35.63 16.47 36.88
CA GLY A 36 35.63 17.69 36.10
C GLY A 36 37.01 18.03 35.50
N ASN A 37 38.07 17.33 35.89
CA ASN A 37 39.42 17.61 35.41
C ASN A 37 39.62 17.08 33.98
N GLU A 38 40.09 17.94 33.08
CA GLU A 38 40.31 17.60 31.69
C GLU A 38 41.31 16.43 31.55
N GLY A 39 40.99 15.47 30.70
CA GLY A 39 41.86 14.31 30.47
C GLY A 39 41.85 13.26 31.58
N PHE A 40 41.04 13.41 32.64
CA PHE A 40 40.99 12.43 33.73
C PHE A 40 40.66 11.03 33.22
N THR A 41 41.57 10.09 33.47
CA THR A 41 41.48 8.68 33.02
C THR A 41 41.88 7.73 34.12
N MET A 42 41.25 6.55 34.15
CA MET A 42 41.66 5.42 34.99
C MET A 42 41.75 4.14 34.16
N PRO A 43 42.56 3.14 34.55
CA PRO A 43 42.55 1.83 33.92
C PRO A 43 41.13 1.22 33.94
N GLY A 44 40.64 0.78 32.79
CA GLY A 44 39.42 -0.01 32.66
C GLY A 44 39.63 -1.45 33.12
N ALA A 45 38.54 -2.22 33.16
CA ALA A 45 38.59 -3.65 33.48
C ALA A 45 39.43 -4.46 32.46
N ASP A 46 39.65 -3.92 31.27
CA ASP A 46 40.48 -4.47 30.19
C ASP A 46 41.92 -3.91 30.18
N GLY A 47 42.30 -3.14 31.20
CA GLY A 47 43.62 -2.51 31.32
C GLY A 47 43.84 -1.28 30.43
N LYS A 48 42.88 -0.90 29.58
CA LYS A 48 42.99 0.28 28.72
C LYS A 48 42.58 1.55 29.46
N PRO A 49 43.17 2.72 29.15
CA PRO A 49 42.77 3.97 29.78
C PRO A 49 41.32 4.31 29.42
N ARG A 50 40.45 4.38 30.43
CA ARG A 50 39.06 4.81 30.33
C ARG A 50 38.98 6.28 30.70
N ARG A 51 38.51 7.13 29.79
CA ARG A 51 38.22 8.55 30.09
C ARG A 51 37.03 8.64 31.05
N LEU A 52 37.21 9.37 32.14
CA LEU A 52 36.23 9.62 33.20
C LEU A 52 35.88 11.08 33.37
N HIS A 53 36.39 11.92 32.47
CA HIS A 53 36.13 13.35 32.45
C HIS A 53 34.66 13.67 32.11
N VAL A 54 34.03 14.51 32.91
CA VAL A 54 32.67 15.05 32.73
C VAL A 54 32.74 16.57 32.65
N ILE A 55 32.18 17.13 31.58
CA ILE A 55 32.13 18.57 31.33
C ILE A 55 30.86 19.12 32.00
N LYS A 56 31.03 19.86 33.11
CA LYS A 56 29.94 20.41 33.93
C LYS A 56 28.88 21.12 33.09
N ASP A 57 29.29 22.02 32.21
CA ASP A 57 28.35 22.80 31.38
C ASP A 57 27.58 21.95 30.38
N LYS A 58 28.21 20.92 29.79
CA LYS A 58 27.54 20.01 28.86
C LYS A 58 26.58 19.09 29.58
N PHE A 59 26.93 18.65 30.79
CA PHE A 59 26.06 17.84 31.64
C PHE A 59 24.86 18.66 32.11
N GLY A 60 25.05 19.92 32.54
CA GLY A 60 23.96 20.81 32.96
C GLY A 60 22.89 21.04 31.89
N LYS A 61 23.27 20.95 30.60
CA LYS A 61 22.34 21.02 29.45
C LYS A 61 21.66 19.70 29.10
N SER A 62 22.10 18.59 29.68
CA SER A 62 21.51 17.27 29.47
C SER A 62 20.11 17.19 30.05
N VAL A 63 19.27 16.29 29.54
CA VAL A 63 17.96 15.98 30.16
C VAL A 63 18.10 15.45 31.59
N HIS A 64 19.27 14.94 31.94
CA HIS A 64 19.61 14.49 33.29
C HIS A 64 20.40 15.55 34.10
N GLY A 65 20.64 16.76 33.56
CA GLY A 65 21.53 17.75 34.16
C GLY A 65 21.09 18.27 35.54
N LYS A 66 19.84 18.05 35.93
CA LYS A 66 19.30 18.38 37.26
C LYS A 66 19.39 17.23 38.28
N ARG A 67 19.83 16.05 37.86
CA ARG A 67 19.98 14.87 38.73
C ARG A 67 21.32 14.94 39.48
N ALA A 68 21.34 14.46 40.71
CA ALA A 68 22.60 14.23 41.41
C ALA A 68 23.34 13.02 40.80
N CYS A 69 24.67 13.02 40.78
CA CYS A 69 25.49 11.94 40.24
C CYS A 69 25.16 10.59 40.89
N VAL A 70 24.93 10.61 42.21
CA VAL A 70 24.57 9.42 43.01
C VAL A 70 23.15 8.90 42.76
N GLU A 71 22.27 9.67 42.09
CA GLU A 71 20.97 9.13 41.65
C GLU A 71 21.12 8.11 40.51
N CYS A 72 22.22 8.19 39.75
CA CYS A 72 22.59 7.20 38.73
C CYS A 72 23.66 6.24 39.26
N HIS A 73 24.65 6.76 39.99
CA HIS A 73 25.73 6.00 40.62
C HIS A 73 25.36 5.62 42.06
N THR A 74 24.29 4.84 42.20
CA THR A 74 23.67 4.51 43.50
C THR A 74 24.56 3.66 44.41
N ASP A 75 25.64 3.11 43.88
CA ASP A 75 26.60 2.26 44.58
C ASP A 75 27.86 3.02 45.05
N ILE A 76 27.88 4.34 44.88
CA ILE A 76 28.91 5.23 45.43
C ILE A 76 28.37 5.86 46.72
N ASN A 77 28.86 5.35 47.84
CA ASN A 77 28.48 5.76 49.19
C ASN A 77 29.67 6.32 50.02
N GLU A 78 30.87 6.36 49.45
CA GLU A 78 32.06 6.95 50.06
C GLU A 78 32.92 7.65 48.98
N ILE A 79 33.60 8.74 49.35
CA ILE A 79 34.53 9.47 48.48
C ILE A 79 35.86 9.69 49.24
N PRO A 80 37.03 9.31 48.69
CA PRO A 80 37.23 8.60 47.41
C PRO A 80 36.59 7.20 47.41
N HIS A 81 35.95 6.83 46.30
CA HIS A 81 35.25 5.54 46.18
C HIS A 81 36.22 4.35 46.04
N LYS A 82 35.80 3.16 46.48
CA LYS A 82 36.64 1.93 46.46
C LYS A 82 37.26 1.64 45.09
N THR A 83 38.57 1.42 45.07
CA THR A 83 39.29 0.98 43.86
C THR A 83 38.96 -0.47 43.54
N GLY A 84 38.80 -0.80 42.25
CA GLY A 84 38.54 -2.18 41.79
C GLY A 84 37.06 -2.59 41.80
N VAL A 85 36.16 -1.71 42.24
CA VAL A 85 34.70 -1.93 42.13
C VAL A 85 34.20 -1.41 40.78
N THR A 86 33.45 -2.25 40.06
CA THR A 86 32.79 -1.82 38.82
C THR A 86 31.44 -1.21 39.16
N HIS A 87 31.37 0.12 39.10
CA HIS A 87 30.13 0.84 39.30
C HIS A 87 29.20 0.71 38.09
N LYS A 88 27.98 0.19 38.30
CA LYS A 88 27.02 -0.12 37.22
C LYS A 88 25.82 0.82 37.28
N VAL A 89 25.53 1.47 36.15
CA VAL A 89 24.34 2.30 35.95
C VAL A 89 23.39 1.58 34.98
N SER A 90 22.14 1.35 35.39
CA SER A 90 21.09 0.79 34.52
C SER A 90 20.10 1.86 34.09
N CYS A 91 20.16 2.28 32.83
CA CYS A 91 19.18 3.21 32.27
C CYS A 91 17.77 2.62 32.30
N VAL A 92 17.63 1.34 31.94
CA VAL A 92 16.34 0.64 31.84
C VAL A 92 15.64 0.60 33.19
N THR A 93 16.31 0.08 34.21
CA THR A 93 15.74 -0.06 35.56
C THR A 93 15.32 1.28 36.15
N CYS A 94 16.13 2.32 35.97
CA CYS A 94 15.80 3.66 36.45
C CYS A 94 14.58 4.24 35.71
N HIS A 95 14.55 4.17 34.38
CA HIS A 95 13.43 4.71 33.60
C HIS A 95 12.11 3.94 33.84
N GLU A 96 12.16 2.62 34.02
CA GLU A 96 11.00 1.79 34.36
C GLU A 96 10.48 2.11 35.75
N ALA A 97 11.35 2.18 36.76
CA ALA A 97 10.95 2.49 38.14
C ALA A 97 10.27 3.86 38.25
N ILE A 98 10.83 4.89 37.62
CA ILE A 98 10.23 6.24 37.62
C ILE A 98 8.87 6.22 36.87
N TRP A 99 8.77 5.46 35.79
CA TRP A 99 7.53 5.36 35.02
C TRP A 99 6.44 4.59 35.77
N ASP A 100 6.79 3.53 36.48
CA ASP A 100 5.88 2.76 37.32
C ASP A 100 5.35 3.59 38.49
N ALA A 101 6.20 4.38 39.15
CA ALA A 101 5.79 5.35 40.15
C ALA A 101 4.82 6.40 39.57
N ALA A 102 5.14 6.96 38.40
CA ALA A 102 4.26 7.92 37.72
C ALA A 102 2.89 7.33 37.34
N LYS A 103 2.84 6.04 36.97
CA LYS A 103 1.57 5.32 36.74
C LYS A 103 0.78 5.12 38.04
N ALA A 104 1.45 4.69 39.12
CA ALA A 104 0.82 4.48 40.41
C ALA A 104 0.21 5.78 40.98
N GLU A 105 0.85 6.92 40.73
CA GLU A 105 0.39 8.25 41.14
C GLU A 105 -0.58 8.92 40.15
N ASN A 106 -0.93 8.26 39.04
CA ASN A 106 -1.75 8.80 37.96
C ASN A 106 -1.19 10.10 37.32
N LYS A 107 0.14 10.26 37.29
CA LYS A 107 0.88 11.42 36.74
C LYS A 107 1.46 11.17 35.34
N THR A 108 0.87 10.23 34.59
CA THR A 108 1.41 9.81 33.28
C THR A 108 1.45 10.96 32.25
N GLN A 109 0.54 11.92 32.34
CA GLN A 109 0.52 13.10 31.47
C GLN A 109 1.68 14.06 31.78
N GLU A 110 1.98 14.30 33.05
CA GLU A 110 3.11 15.12 33.49
C GLU A 110 4.45 14.49 33.08
N HIS A 111 4.49 13.16 33.03
CA HIS A 111 5.66 12.38 32.62
C HIS A 111 5.58 11.84 31.19
N ALA A 112 4.79 12.45 30.30
CA ALA A 112 4.56 11.91 28.94
C ALA A 112 5.86 11.60 28.17
N ARG A 113 6.90 12.44 28.33
CA ARG A 113 8.20 12.20 27.68
C ARG A 113 8.89 10.94 28.20
N LEU A 114 8.77 10.63 29.48
CA LEU A 114 9.31 9.41 30.07
C LEU A 114 8.60 8.17 29.52
N GLY A 115 7.28 8.23 29.33
CA GLY A 115 6.51 7.17 28.67
C GLY A 115 7.05 6.84 27.27
N VAL A 116 7.36 7.88 26.46
CA VAL A 116 8.00 7.68 25.14
C VAL A 116 9.37 7.01 25.27
N VAL A 117 10.17 7.37 26.27
CA VAL A 117 11.49 6.75 26.50
C VAL A 117 11.36 5.27 26.86
N VAL A 118 10.44 4.93 27.76
CA VAL A 118 10.14 3.52 28.12
C VAL A 118 9.63 2.74 26.91
N GLU A 119 8.82 3.35 26.05
CA GLU A 119 8.42 2.73 24.78
C GLU A 119 9.63 2.47 23.85
N GLN A 120 10.58 3.40 23.75
CA GLN A 120 11.82 3.19 22.97
C GLN A 120 12.71 2.12 23.59
N ILE A 121 12.78 2.03 24.92
CA ILE A 121 13.45 0.95 25.63
C ILE A 121 12.83 -0.39 25.22
N ASN A 122 11.51 -0.51 25.27
CA ASN A 122 10.80 -1.72 24.84
C ASN A 122 11.08 -2.10 23.38
N LYS A 123 11.14 -1.11 22.48
CA LYS A 123 11.56 -1.33 21.08
C LYS A 123 12.99 -1.85 21.00
N TYR A 124 13.92 -1.21 21.71
CA TYR A 124 15.31 -1.64 21.78
C TYR A 124 15.46 -3.09 22.26
N MET A 125 14.70 -3.50 23.27
CA MET A 125 14.72 -4.87 23.78
C MET A 125 14.27 -5.92 22.74
N ARG A 126 13.50 -5.52 21.72
CA ARG A 126 13.10 -6.39 20.59
C ARG A 126 14.12 -6.42 19.46
N SER A 127 14.97 -5.40 19.37
CA SER A 127 15.96 -5.24 18.31
C SER A 127 17.04 -6.32 18.31
N ILE A 128 17.80 -6.40 17.21
CA ILE A 128 18.98 -7.26 17.14
C ILE A 128 20.12 -6.80 18.05
N HIS A 129 20.14 -5.52 18.44
CA HIS A 129 21.18 -4.96 19.31
C HIS A 129 21.05 -5.41 20.76
N ALA A 130 19.85 -5.75 21.23
CA ALA A 130 19.60 -6.26 22.57
C ALA A 130 19.77 -7.81 22.71
N ARG A 131 20.42 -8.48 21.75
CA ARG A 131 20.69 -9.93 21.79
C ARG A 131 22.12 -10.23 22.24
N PRO A 132 22.44 -11.44 22.78
CA PRO A 132 21.54 -12.56 23.10
C PRO A 132 20.70 -12.40 24.37
N SER A 133 21.11 -11.58 25.35
CA SER A 133 20.32 -11.41 26.57
C SER A 133 19.54 -10.10 26.54
N ARG A 134 18.21 -10.21 26.61
CA ARG A 134 17.31 -9.06 26.77
C ARG A 134 17.31 -8.52 28.19
N GLU A 135 17.60 -9.35 29.17
CA GLU A 135 17.55 -9.00 30.60
C GLU A 135 18.92 -8.57 31.15
N ASP A 136 20.00 -9.00 30.49
CA ASP A 136 21.37 -8.66 30.88
C ASP A 136 22.02 -7.73 29.84
N GLN A 137 22.01 -6.43 30.14
CA GLN A 137 22.65 -5.39 29.33
C GLN A 137 24.16 -5.59 29.15
N SER A 138 24.84 -6.39 29.99
CA SER A 138 26.26 -6.71 29.80
C SER A 138 26.51 -7.76 28.71
N ARG A 139 25.42 -8.37 28.20
CA ARG A 139 25.43 -9.39 27.16
C ARG A 139 24.61 -8.97 25.94
N THR A 140 24.49 -7.67 25.67
CA THR A 140 23.89 -7.15 24.44
C THR A 140 24.95 -6.87 23.37
N ASN A 141 24.57 -6.94 22.10
CA ASN A 141 25.45 -6.61 20.98
C ASN A 141 25.83 -5.11 20.93
N ALA A 142 24.94 -4.24 21.39
CA ALA A 142 25.22 -2.81 21.61
C ALA A 142 24.29 -2.29 22.70
N THR A 143 24.82 -1.58 23.70
CA THR A 143 24.07 -1.00 24.83
C THR A 143 23.64 0.45 24.56
N CYS A 144 22.81 1.01 25.43
CA CYS A 144 22.38 2.41 25.37
C CYS A 144 23.57 3.38 25.26
N TYR A 145 24.63 3.17 26.03
CA TYR A 145 25.82 4.03 26.06
C TYR A 145 26.80 3.80 24.89
N ASN A 146 26.55 2.82 24.01
CA ASN A 146 27.28 2.69 22.76
C ASN A 146 26.74 3.63 21.68
N CYS A 147 25.46 4.02 21.79
CA CYS A 147 24.77 4.87 20.83
C CYS A 147 24.49 6.28 21.37
N HIS A 148 24.10 6.38 22.64
CA HIS A 148 23.93 7.64 23.38
C HIS A 148 25.13 7.86 24.27
N GLU A 149 25.41 9.11 24.61
CA GLU A 149 26.45 9.40 25.59
C GLU A 149 25.84 9.43 26.99
N PRO A 150 26.37 8.67 27.98
CA PRO A 150 25.70 8.48 29.28
C PRO A 150 25.43 9.78 30.05
N HIS A 151 26.27 10.80 29.87
CA HIS A 151 26.13 12.10 30.54
C HIS A 151 25.46 13.18 29.67
N TYR A 152 25.47 13.05 28.34
CA TYR A 152 25.12 14.13 27.40
C TYR A 152 23.96 13.74 26.48
N ILE A 153 22.75 13.69 27.03
CA ILE A 153 21.53 13.36 26.30
C ILE A 153 20.68 14.62 26.15
N TYR A 154 20.38 15.01 24.91
CA TYR A 154 19.71 16.28 24.60
C TYR A 154 18.35 16.09 23.93
N THR A 155 17.45 17.06 24.15
CA THR A 155 16.08 17.07 23.61
C THR A 155 16.04 17.32 22.11
N ASN A 156 14.95 16.89 21.46
CA ASN A 156 14.69 17.19 20.06
C ASN A 156 14.68 18.71 19.81
N GLY A 157 15.33 19.16 18.73
CA GLY A 157 15.41 20.58 18.36
C GLY A 157 16.57 21.35 19.01
N SER A 158 17.26 20.79 20.00
CA SER A 158 18.44 21.44 20.59
C SER A 158 19.64 21.47 19.63
N PRO A 159 20.45 22.54 19.64
CA PRO A 159 21.72 22.59 18.90
C PRO A 159 22.66 21.44 19.25
N GLU A 160 22.72 21.07 20.53
CA GLU A 160 23.57 19.98 21.02
C GLU A 160 23.15 18.63 20.43
N ARG A 161 21.84 18.37 20.28
CA ARG A 161 21.36 17.16 19.59
C ARG A 161 21.69 17.18 18.10
N ALA A 162 21.59 18.33 17.44
CA ALA A 162 21.97 18.46 16.03
C ALA A 162 23.46 18.12 15.83
N GLN A 163 24.32 18.57 16.73
CA GLN A 163 25.74 18.21 16.73
C GLN A 163 25.95 16.72 17.03
N TRP A 164 25.24 16.16 18.01
CA TRP A 164 25.30 14.71 18.30
C TRP A 164 24.90 13.86 17.09
N ARG A 165 23.88 14.27 16.31
CA ARG A 165 23.46 13.56 15.07
C ARG A 165 24.62 13.37 14.09
N LEU A 166 25.50 14.37 13.94
CA LEU A 166 26.68 14.27 13.07
C LEU A 166 27.68 13.19 13.50
N SER A 167 27.66 12.79 14.78
CA SER A 167 28.52 11.75 15.33
C SER A 167 27.96 10.34 15.16
N VAL A 168 26.65 10.19 14.92
CA VAL A 168 25.95 8.89 14.86
C VAL A 168 26.55 7.93 13.83
N PRO A 169 26.92 8.35 12.60
CA PRO A 169 27.56 7.44 11.65
C PRO A 169 28.86 6.83 12.19
N ASN A 170 29.63 7.57 12.98
CA ASN A 170 30.85 7.07 13.61
C ASN A 170 30.55 6.17 14.80
N ALA A 171 29.46 6.42 15.54
CA ALA A 171 29.01 5.53 16.61
C ALA A 171 28.63 4.14 16.06
N CYS A 172 27.82 4.10 15.00
CA CYS A 172 27.49 2.86 14.29
C CYS A 172 28.75 2.19 13.69
N GLY A 173 29.66 3.00 13.12
CA GLY A 173 30.90 2.54 12.49
C GLY A 173 31.89 1.84 13.42
N LYS A 174 31.75 1.96 14.75
CA LYS A 174 32.55 1.18 15.71
C LYS A 174 32.38 -0.33 15.52
N CYS A 175 31.18 -0.77 15.16
CA CYS A 175 30.86 -2.18 14.89
C CYS A 175 30.56 -2.43 13.39
N HIS A 176 30.10 -1.42 12.66
CA HIS A 176 29.74 -1.48 11.23
C HIS A 176 30.73 -0.69 10.36
N ALA A 177 32.02 -0.97 10.52
CA ALA A 177 33.10 -0.19 9.90
C ALA A 177 32.98 -0.13 8.37
N ARG A 178 32.68 -1.27 7.73
CA ARG A 178 32.51 -1.36 6.27
C ARG A 178 31.35 -0.52 5.77
N GLU A 179 30.21 -0.60 6.43
CA GLU A 179 29.01 0.18 6.05
C GLU A 179 29.24 1.67 6.27
N ARG A 180 29.94 2.07 7.34
CA ARG A 180 30.33 3.46 7.59
C ARG A 180 31.27 3.99 6.51
N GLU A 181 32.24 3.19 6.09
CA GLU A 181 33.17 3.56 5.02
C GLU A 181 32.43 3.78 3.69
N GLN A 182 31.53 2.86 3.32
CA GLN A 182 30.68 3.04 2.15
C GLN A 182 29.79 4.29 2.27
N TYR A 183 29.15 4.48 3.43
CA TYR A 183 28.34 5.66 3.73
C TYR A 183 29.09 6.96 3.51
N ALA A 184 30.35 7.05 3.96
CA ALA A 184 31.17 8.24 3.78
C ALA A 184 31.38 8.66 2.32
N THR A 185 31.27 7.71 1.38
CA THR A 185 31.38 8.01 -0.06
C THR A 185 30.09 8.53 -0.68
N SER A 186 28.93 8.34 -0.02
CA SER A 186 27.62 8.72 -0.54
C SER A 186 27.32 10.21 -0.47
N VAL A 187 26.28 10.65 -1.16
CA VAL A 187 25.78 12.03 -1.08
C VAL A 187 25.33 12.40 0.33
N HIS A 188 24.72 11.47 1.07
CA HIS A 188 24.31 11.70 2.45
C HIS A 188 25.52 11.76 3.39
N GLY A 189 26.47 10.82 3.23
CA GLY A 189 27.67 10.80 4.05
C GLY A 189 28.59 11.99 3.82
N LYS A 190 28.73 12.48 2.58
CA LYS A 190 29.44 13.73 2.29
C LYS A 190 28.76 14.92 2.98
N ALA A 191 27.44 15.01 2.90
CA ALA A 191 26.69 16.09 3.56
C ALA A 191 26.84 16.07 5.09
N VAL A 192 26.85 14.90 5.72
CA VAL A 192 27.00 14.78 7.18
C VAL A 192 28.46 14.94 7.62
N LEU A 193 29.40 14.23 6.98
CA LEU A 193 30.78 14.14 7.44
C LEU A 193 31.63 15.33 6.98
N ASN A 194 31.40 15.84 5.77
CA ASN A 194 32.19 16.94 5.20
C ASN A 194 31.47 18.27 5.43
N ASP A 195 30.21 18.39 5.00
CA ASP A 195 29.47 19.65 5.02
C ASP A 195 28.85 19.95 6.40
N LYS A 196 28.96 19.01 7.34
CA LYS A 196 28.42 19.10 8.72
C LYS A 196 26.93 19.43 8.77
N ASN A 197 26.16 18.96 7.79
CA ASN A 197 24.72 19.18 7.72
C ASN A 197 23.95 18.21 8.64
N PRO A 198 23.33 18.67 9.73
CA PRO A 198 22.66 17.80 10.71
C PRO A 198 21.27 17.30 10.25
N VAL A 199 20.75 17.87 9.16
CA VAL A 199 19.47 17.50 8.53
C VAL A 199 19.65 16.39 7.50
N ALA A 200 20.87 16.19 6.98
CA ALA A 200 21.16 15.11 6.06
C ALA A 200 20.98 13.73 6.73
N ALA A 201 20.57 12.74 5.92
CA ALA A 201 20.20 11.42 6.40
C ALA A 201 21.41 10.68 7.03
N ILE A 202 21.22 10.19 8.25
CA ILE A 202 22.15 9.31 8.98
C ILE A 202 21.60 7.88 9.06
N CYS A 203 22.41 6.95 9.58
CA CYS A 203 22.06 5.52 9.68
C CYS A 203 20.68 5.27 10.30
N SER A 204 20.36 6.00 11.38
CA SER A 204 19.09 5.85 12.11
C SER A 204 17.87 6.37 11.36
N ASP A 205 18.07 7.28 10.39
CA ASP A 205 16.98 7.79 9.56
C ASP A 205 16.55 6.73 8.53
N CYS A 206 17.41 5.74 8.22
CA CYS A 206 17.09 4.62 7.33
C CYS A 206 16.74 3.32 8.07
N HIS A 207 17.43 2.99 9.18
CA HIS A 207 17.33 1.68 9.85
C HIS A 207 16.42 1.63 11.08
N THR A 208 15.73 2.72 11.43
CA THR A 208 15.11 2.97 12.75
C THR A 208 16.16 3.14 13.87
N THR A 209 15.80 3.80 14.97
CA THR A 209 16.74 4.10 16.07
C THR A 209 16.83 3.00 17.12
N HIS A 210 15.69 2.37 17.45
CA HIS A 210 15.57 1.44 18.57
C HIS A 210 14.88 0.14 18.20
N ASP A 211 14.30 -0.04 17.01
CA ASP A 211 13.63 -1.31 16.63
C ASP A 211 14.36 -1.98 15.46
N VAL A 212 15.70 -1.91 15.49
CA VAL A 212 16.56 -2.35 14.37
C VAL A 212 16.52 -3.87 14.25
N GLU A 213 16.13 -4.35 13.07
CA GLU A 213 16.13 -5.77 12.72
C GLU A 213 17.30 -6.16 11.81
N ALA A 214 17.52 -7.47 11.65
CA ALA A 214 18.50 -7.97 10.69
C ALA A 214 18.17 -7.51 9.26
N ALA A 215 19.16 -6.96 8.55
CA ALA A 215 18.99 -6.41 7.20
C ALA A 215 18.45 -7.41 6.17
N ALA A 216 18.63 -8.71 6.40
CA ALA A 216 18.11 -9.77 5.54
C ALA A 216 16.58 -9.95 5.61
N LYS A 217 15.95 -9.52 6.71
CA LYS A 217 14.49 -9.66 6.91
C LYS A 217 13.72 -8.70 6.03
N ASP A 218 12.54 -9.14 5.60
CA ASP A 218 11.66 -8.34 4.75
C ASP A 218 11.09 -7.13 5.48
N SER A 219 10.72 -7.27 6.76
CA SER A 219 10.34 -6.17 7.65
C SER A 219 11.38 -5.04 7.69
N ALA A 220 12.67 -5.36 7.75
CA ALA A 220 13.74 -4.35 7.69
C ALA A 220 13.79 -3.66 6.32
N LYS A 221 13.71 -4.42 5.22
CA LYS A 221 13.72 -3.89 3.84
C LYS A 221 12.53 -2.95 3.58
N LEU A 222 11.34 -3.31 4.05
CA LEU A 222 10.11 -2.51 3.95
C LEU A 222 10.23 -1.22 4.77
N ALA A 223 10.71 -1.32 6.01
CA ALA A 223 10.95 -0.16 6.86
C ALA A 223 11.93 0.83 6.22
N ILE A 224 13.07 0.34 5.69
CA ILE A 224 14.06 1.18 5.00
C ILE A 224 13.44 1.89 3.78
N THR A 225 12.63 1.17 2.99
CA THR A 225 11.96 1.73 1.81
C THR A 225 11.02 2.88 2.21
N LYS A 226 10.21 2.68 3.26
CA LYS A 226 9.33 3.71 3.81
C LYS A 226 10.12 4.91 4.35
N ASN A 227 11.23 4.64 5.02
CA ASN A 227 12.05 5.66 5.68
C ASN A 227 12.70 6.64 4.69
N CYS A 228 13.01 6.23 3.45
CA CYS A 228 13.43 7.16 2.40
C CYS A 228 12.40 8.27 2.16
N GLY A 229 11.11 7.98 2.29
CA GLY A 229 10.02 8.93 2.11
C GLY A 229 9.92 10.01 3.19
N GLY A 230 10.61 9.86 4.33
CA GLY A 230 10.67 10.89 5.37
C GLY A 230 11.29 12.20 4.87
N CYS A 231 12.21 12.12 3.89
CA CYS A 231 12.78 13.28 3.20
C CYS A 231 12.42 13.32 1.70
N HIS A 232 12.13 12.17 1.07
CA HIS A 232 11.82 12.05 -0.36
C HIS A 232 10.35 11.70 -0.62
N ALA A 233 9.42 12.45 -0.03
CA ALA A 233 7.98 12.16 -0.06
C ALA A 233 7.43 12.02 -1.49
N GLU A 234 7.76 12.94 -2.40
CA GLU A 234 7.30 12.91 -3.79
C GLU A 234 7.86 11.72 -4.58
N SER A 235 9.13 11.37 -4.34
CA SER A 235 9.74 10.19 -4.97
C SER A 235 9.12 8.89 -4.44
N LEU A 236 8.80 8.82 -3.13
CA LEU A 236 8.10 7.68 -2.56
C LEU A 236 6.70 7.55 -3.17
N LYS A 237 5.94 8.65 -3.26
CA LYS A 237 4.58 8.67 -3.82
C LYS A 237 4.53 8.15 -5.25
N THR A 238 5.46 8.62 -6.11
CA THR A 238 5.54 8.16 -7.51
C THR A 238 6.01 6.71 -7.60
N TYR A 239 6.99 6.30 -6.79
CA TYR A 239 7.45 4.91 -6.73
C TYR A 239 6.34 3.95 -6.29
N THR A 240 5.53 4.32 -5.29
CA THR A 240 4.41 3.49 -4.81
C THR A 240 3.30 3.30 -5.86
N GLY A 241 3.25 4.15 -6.88
CA GLY A 241 2.36 3.98 -8.03
C GLY A 241 2.86 2.97 -9.08
N THR A 242 4.10 2.50 -8.97
CA THR A 242 4.63 1.44 -9.85
C THR A 242 4.33 0.06 -9.27
N TYR A 243 4.34 -0.98 -10.11
CA TYR A 243 4.18 -2.37 -9.62
C TYR A 243 5.19 -2.73 -8.52
N HIS A 244 6.44 -2.25 -8.64
CA HIS A 244 7.46 -2.47 -7.61
C HIS A 244 7.04 -1.90 -6.25
N GLY A 245 6.53 -0.67 -6.25
CA GLY A 245 6.08 0.01 -5.06
C GLY A 245 4.74 -0.51 -4.53
N GLN A 246 3.78 -0.87 -5.40
CA GLN A 246 2.50 -1.47 -5.00
C GLN A 246 2.73 -2.76 -4.19
N VAL A 247 3.61 -3.64 -4.65
CA VAL A 247 3.96 -4.87 -3.91
C VAL A 247 4.65 -4.56 -2.58
N ASN A 248 5.45 -3.50 -2.51
CA ASN A 248 6.07 -3.03 -1.27
C ASN A 248 5.03 -2.51 -0.27
N THR A 249 4.07 -1.71 -0.76
CA THR A 249 2.93 -1.18 0.01
C THR A 249 2.07 -2.31 0.57
N LEU A 250 1.90 -3.39 -0.18
CA LEU A 250 1.22 -4.62 0.27
C LEU A 250 2.00 -5.41 1.34
N GLY A 251 3.22 -4.99 1.70
CA GLY A 251 4.02 -5.61 2.75
C GLY A 251 4.98 -6.70 2.28
N TYR A 252 5.35 -6.72 0.99
CA TYR A 252 6.25 -7.73 0.43
C TYR A 252 7.54 -7.11 -0.12
N ALA A 253 8.71 -7.65 0.27
CA ALA A 253 10.00 -7.03 -0.05
C ALA A 253 10.74 -7.62 -1.27
N HIS A 254 10.08 -8.50 -2.03
CA HIS A 254 10.70 -9.24 -3.14
C HIS A 254 10.68 -8.50 -4.49
N THR A 255 10.13 -7.29 -4.54
CA THR A 255 10.26 -6.35 -5.67
C THR A 255 11.38 -5.35 -5.42
N ALA A 256 11.79 -4.63 -6.47
CA ALA A 256 12.80 -3.60 -6.36
C ALA A 256 12.38 -2.47 -5.41
N LYS A 257 13.28 -2.07 -4.53
CA LYS A 257 13.14 -0.98 -3.55
C LYS A 257 14.05 0.18 -3.93
N CYS A 258 13.93 1.31 -3.23
CA CYS A 258 14.75 2.49 -3.48
C CYS A 258 16.26 2.15 -3.56
N PHE A 259 16.75 1.34 -2.62
CA PHE A 259 18.16 0.97 -2.53
C PHE A 259 18.62 -0.09 -3.56
N ASP A 260 17.69 -0.82 -4.19
CA ASP A 260 18.04 -1.76 -5.27
C ASP A 260 18.43 -0.99 -6.55
N CYS A 261 17.80 0.17 -6.75
CA CYS A 261 18.08 1.09 -7.85
C CYS A 261 19.19 2.10 -7.51
N HIS A 262 19.10 2.79 -6.37
CA HIS A 262 20.01 3.90 -6.02
C HIS A 262 21.27 3.50 -5.23
N GLY A 263 21.33 2.24 -4.79
CA GLY A 263 22.35 1.76 -3.85
C GLY A 263 21.92 1.90 -2.39
N SER A 264 22.61 1.20 -1.48
CA SER A 264 22.33 1.19 -0.04
C SER A 264 23.12 2.28 0.69
N HIS A 265 24.35 1.98 1.10
CA HIS A 265 25.21 2.94 1.81
C HIS A 265 26.00 3.85 0.86
N GLY A 266 26.19 3.46 -0.41
CA GLY A 266 27.02 4.19 -1.38
C GLY A 266 26.25 5.10 -2.34
N ILE A 267 25.07 5.62 -1.97
CA ILE A 267 24.17 6.36 -2.88
C ILE A 267 24.87 7.58 -3.50
N GLN A 268 24.86 7.67 -4.83
CA GLN A 268 25.45 8.79 -5.60
C GLN A 268 24.38 9.61 -6.33
N ARG A 269 24.72 10.84 -6.73
CA ARG A 269 23.89 11.62 -7.64
C ARG A 269 23.75 10.89 -8.99
N VAL A 270 22.60 11.00 -9.64
CA VAL A 270 22.33 10.31 -10.92
C VAL A 270 23.33 10.68 -12.02
N ALA A 271 23.85 11.92 -12.01
CA ALA A 271 24.86 12.39 -12.97
C ALA A 271 26.28 11.89 -12.68
N ASP A 272 26.53 11.24 -11.53
CA ASP A 272 27.85 10.68 -11.21
C ASP A 272 28.04 9.36 -11.98
N PRO A 273 29.14 9.15 -12.73
CA PRO A 273 29.43 7.90 -13.43
C PRO A 273 29.46 6.66 -12.53
N LYS A 274 29.69 6.82 -11.22
CA LYS A 274 29.65 5.73 -10.24
C LYS A 274 28.23 5.38 -9.77
N SER A 275 27.24 6.19 -10.11
CA SER A 275 25.85 5.94 -9.76
C SER A 275 25.30 4.73 -10.51
N THR A 276 24.62 3.84 -9.80
CA THR A 276 23.87 2.72 -10.40
C THR A 276 22.74 3.19 -11.31
N MET A 277 22.29 4.43 -11.15
CA MET A 277 21.26 5.06 -11.99
C MET A 277 21.81 6.03 -13.04
N HIS A 278 23.15 6.12 -13.17
CA HIS A 278 23.76 6.81 -14.31
C HIS A 278 23.27 6.18 -15.62
N PRO A 279 22.97 6.95 -16.69
CA PRO A 279 22.46 6.40 -17.96
C PRO A 279 23.21 5.17 -18.47
N ASP A 280 24.55 5.17 -18.36
CA ASP A 280 25.40 4.05 -18.80
C ASP A 280 25.32 2.80 -17.91
N ASN A 281 24.88 2.96 -16.65
CA ASN A 281 24.80 1.88 -15.67
C ASN A 281 23.38 1.32 -15.49
N ARG A 282 22.34 2.06 -15.91
CA ARG A 282 20.92 1.71 -15.68
C ARG A 282 20.57 0.30 -16.15
N LEU A 283 21.04 -0.09 -17.34
CA LEU A 283 20.77 -1.41 -17.90
C LEU A 283 21.27 -2.52 -16.96
N LYS A 284 22.53 -2.40 -16.51
CA LYS A 284 23.14 -3.35 -15.58
C LYS A 284 22.41 -3.38 -14.24
N THR A 285 21.85 -2.26 -13.81
CA THR A 285 21.02 -2.18 -12.60
C THR A 285 19.71 -2.95 -12.79
N CYS A 286 18.99 -2.76 -13.89
CA CYS A 286 17.78 -3.54 -14.21
C CYS A 286 18.10 -5.04 -14.29
N GLN A 287 19.25 -5.41 -14.86
CA GLN A 287 19.68 -6.80 -15.04
C GLN A 287 19.96 -7.57 -13.75
N LYS A 288 20.08 -6.88 -12.60
CA LYS A 288 20.19 -7.56 -11.29
C LYS A 288 18.93 -8.38 -10.97
N CYS A 289 17.76 -7.94 -11.43
CA CYS A 289 16.48 -8.61 -11.20
C CYS A 289 15.86 -9.11 -12.52
N HIS A 290 16.07 -8.40 -13.62
CA HIS A 290 15.58 -8.76 -14.96
C HIS A 290 16.74 -9.22 -15.84
N ALA A 291 17.18 -10.48 -15.69
CA ALA A 291 18.41 -10.97 -16.31
C ALA A 291 18.49 -10.75 -17.84
N GLU A 292 17.33 -10.79 -18.53
CA GLU A 292 17.21 -10.59 -19.98
C GLU A 292 16.79 -9.16 -20.35
N ALA A 293 16.91 -8.19 -19.44
CA ALA A 293 16.55 -6.81 -19.73
C ALA A 293 17.38 -6.28 -20.91
N THR A 294 16.68 -5.70 -21.87
CA THR A 294 17.23 -5.02 -23.05
C THR A 294 17.39 -3.52 -22.78
N LYS A 295 18.00 -2.78 -23.73
CA LYS A 295 18.11 -1.32 -23.65
C LYS A 295 16.76 -0.61 -23.52
N GLY A 296 15.67 -1.20 -24.02
CA GLY A 296 14.32 -0.65 -23.89
C GLY A 296 13.94 -0.39 -22.42
N PHE A 297 14.35 -1.25 -21.48
CA PHE A 297 14.06 -1.07 -20.05
C PHE A 297 14.60 0.25 -19.47
N THR A 298 15.69 0.79 -20.03
CA THR A 298 16.41 1.92 -19.44
C THR A 298 15.67 3.24 -19.46
N THR A 299 14.62 3.34 -20.29
CA THR A 299 13.75 4.51 -20.40
C THR A 299 12.42 4.32 -19.68
N PHE A 300 12.26 3.25 -18.88
CA PHE A 300 11.15 3.15 -17.93
C PHE A 300 11.31 4.25 -16.88
N GLU A 301 10.20 4.83 -16.44
CA GLU A 301 10.18 5.95 -15.49
C GLU A 301 9.58 5.49 -14.14
N PRO A 302 10.41 5.02 -13.16
CA PRO A 302 9.93 4.62 -11.84
C PRO A 302 9.37 5.77 -10.99
N HIS A 303 9.63 7.01 -11.40
CA HIS A 303 9.18 8.23 -10.73
C HIS A 303 8.32 9.11 -11.67
N GLY A 304 7.77 8.52 -12.73
CA GLY A 304 6.86 9.20 -13.64
C GLY A 304 5.58 9.63 -12.96
N THR A 305 5.04 10.79 -13.34
CA THR A 305 3.79 11.34 -12.79
C THR A 305 2.93 11.97 -13.88
N PRO A 306 1.59 11.84 -13.82
CA PRO A 306 0.67 12.49 -14.75
C PRO A 306 0.46 13.99 -14.46
N HIS A 307 1.21 14.57 -13.51
CA HIS A 307 1.11 15.98 -13.13
C HIS A 307 2.18 16.90 -13.74
N ASP A 308 3.10 16.34 -14.54
CA ASP A 308 4.19 17.09 -15.17
C ASP A 308 4.28 16.73 -16.67
N PHE A 309 3.65 17.55 -17.51
CA PHE A 309 3.66 17.35 -18.97
C PHE A 309 5.04 17.62 -19.58
N ALA A 310 5.80 18.58 -19.05
CA ALA A 310 7.09 18.98 -19.61
C ALA A 310 8.10 17.82 -19.48
N ARG A 311 8.04 17.08 -18.38
CA ARG A 311 8.94 15.95 -18.13
C ARG A 311 8.37 14.60 -18.58
N TYR A 312 7.07 14.38 -18.44
CA TYR A 312 6.43 13.08 -18.70
C TYR A 312 5.23 13.20 -19.66
N PRO A 313 5.43 13.68 -20.90
CA PRO A 313 4.32 13.97 -21.82
C PRO A 313 3.47 12.74 -22.12
N TYR A 314 4.07 11.57 -22.34
CA TYR A 314 3.33 10.34 -22.66
C TYR A 314 2.46 9.83 -21.50
N ILE A 315 2.99 9.88 -20.27
CA ILE A 315 2.24 9.51 -19.05
C ILE A 315 1.07 10.47 -18.84
N TRP A 316 1.32 11.77 -19.02
CA TRP A 316 0.30 12.80 -18.90
C TRP A 316 -0.82 12.58 -19.94
N ILE A 317 -0.46 12.43 -21.23
CA ILE A 317 -1.44 12.25 -22.32
C ILE A 317 -2.27 11.00 -22.08
N ALA A 318 -1.63 9.87 -21.78
CA ALA A 318 -2.32 8.61 -21.51
C ALA A 318 -3.30 8.74 -20.33
N SER A 319 -2.84 9.34 -19.23
CA SER A 319 -3.68 9.55 -18.04
C SER A 319 -4.87 10.47 -18.32
N LYS A 320 -4.65 11.62 -19.00
CA LYS A 320 -5.75 12.54 -19.33
C LYS A 320 -6.75 11.93 -20.29
N PHE A 321 -6.28 11.20 -21.29
CA PHE A 321 -7.14 10.48 -22.22
C PHE A 321 -8.03 9.47 -21.48
N MET A 322 -7.43 8.59 -20.65
CA MET A 322 -8.19 7.57 -19.92
C MET A 322 -9.17 8.20 -18.92
N LEU A 323 -8.77 9.25 -18.19
CA LEU A 323 -9.65 9.96 -17.27
C LEU A 323 -10.84 10.62 -17.99
N GLN A 324 -10.61 11.22 -19.16
CA GLN A 324 -11.70 11.80 -19.97
C GLN A 324 -12.64 10.73 -20.52
N LEU A 325 -12.09 9.62 -21.01
CA LEU A 325 -12.88 8.47 -21.46
C LEU A 325 -13.76 7.92 -20.32
N LEU A 326 -13.18 7.74 -19.14
CA LEU A 326 -13.87 7.25 -17.95
C LEU A 326 -14.96 8.21 -17.49
N ALA A 327 -14.64 9.49 -17.32
CA ALA A 327 -15.60 10.51 -16.92
C ALA A 327 -16.74 10.67 -17.95
N GLY A 328 -16.42 10.69 -19.24
CA GLY A 328 -17.42 10.82 -20.31
C GLY A 328 -18.35 9.62 -20.38
N THR A 329 -17.80 8.40 -20.29
CA THR A 329 -18.59 7.16 -20.31
C THR A 329 -19.55 7.12 -19.12
N PHE A 330 -19.06 7.34 -17.89
CA PHE A 330 -19.93 7.29 -16.72
C PHE A 330 -20.91 8.46 -16.65
N ALA A 331 -20.51 9.68 -17.04
CA ALA A 331 -21.45 10.79 -17.10
C ALA A 331 -22.63 10.47 -18.02
N PHE A 332 -22.39 9.88 -19.19
CA PHE A 332 -23.45 9.49 -20.10
C PHE A 332 -24.32 8.35 -19.52
N PHE A 333 -23.72 7.22 -19.16
CA PHE A 333 -24.49 6.03 -18.78
C PHE A 333 -25.15 6.14 -17.39
N TRP A 334 -24.52 6.77 -16.41
CA TRP A 334 -25.18 6.99 -15.12
C TRP A 334 -26.31 8.02 -15.21
N THR A 335 -26.15 9.05 -16.06
CA THR A 335 -27.25 9.98 -16.34
C THR A 335 -28.40 9.27 -17.02
N HIS A 336 -28.11 8.40 -17.99
CA HIS A 336 -29.11 7.55 -18.64
C HIS A 336 -29.87 6.67 -17.63
N SER A 337 -29.16 5.94 -16.76
CA SER A 337 -29.78 5.12 -15.70
C SER A 337 -30.59 5.97 -14.70
N ALA A 338 -30.09 7.13 -14.29
CA ALA A 338 -30.78 8.03 -13.38
C ALA A 338 -32.06 8.60 -13.99
N LEU A 339 -32.02 9.01 -15.26
CA LEU A 339 -33.19 9.49 -16.00
C LEU A 339 -34.24 8.38 -16.16
N TRP A 340 -33.80 7.14 -16.33
CA TRP A 340 -34.70 5.99 -16.35
C TRP A 340 -35.44 5.83 -15.02
N PHE A 341 -34.72 5.82 -13.89
CA PHE A 341 -35.33 5.75 -12.57
C PHE A 341 -36.27 6.92 -12.30
N TYR A 342 -35.86 8.14 -12.66
CA TYR A 342 -36.70 9.33 -12.55
C TYR A 342 -38.01 9.18 -13.33
N ARG A 343 -37.93 8.72 -14.58
CA ARG A 343 -39.09 8.57 -15.45
C ARG A 343 -40.06 7.51 -14.92
N GLU A 344 -39.54 6.37 -14.49
CA GLU A 344 -40.39 5.32 -13.93
C GLU A 344 -40.98 5.69 -12.58
N TYR A 345 -40.24 6.40 -11.72
CA TYR A 345 -40.78 6.96 -10.49
C TYR A 345 -41.96 7.89 -10.77
N LYS A 346 -41.83 8.78 -11.77
CA LYS A 346 -42.91 9.67 -12.20
C LYS A 346 -44.13 8.91 -12.72
N GLU A 347 -43.94 7.95 -13.63
CA GLU A 347 -45.05 7.16 -14.19
C GLU A 347 -45.77 6.30 -13.12
N ARG A 348 -45.03 5.80 -12.11
CA ARG A 348 -45.62 5.11 -10.94
C ARG A 348 -46.46 6.04 -10.08
N ASN A 349 -45.97 7.25 -9.80
CA ASN A 349 -46.74 8.27 -9.07
C ASN A 349 -48.01 8.69 -9.82
N GLU A 350 -47.95 8.71 -11.15
CA GLU A 350 -49.08 8.99 -12.03
C GLU A 350 -50.06 7.80 -12.14
N ARG A 351 -49.83 6.69 -11.41
CA ARG A 351 -50.63 5.44 -11.43
C ARG A 351 -50.86 4.89 -12.83
N THR A 352 -49.90 5.09 -13.73
CA THR A 352 -49.93 4.44 -15.04
C THR A 352 -49.72 2.95 -14.78
N SER A 353 -50.79 2.16 -14.90
CA SER A 353 -50.78 0.71 -14.70
C SER A 353 -49.72 0.08 -15.59
N ARG A 354 -48.71 -0.56 -14.97
CA ARG A 354 -47.83 -1.50 -15.65
C ARG A 354 -48.06 -2.89 -15.07
N PRO A 355 -48.22 -3.93 -15.89
CA PRO A 355 -48.22 -5.29 -15.40
C PRO A 355 -46.85 -5.59 -14.79
N HIS A 356 -46.84 -5.89 -13.49
CA HIS A 356 -45.67 -6.40 -12.79
C HIS A 356 -45.63 -7.92 -13.02
N VAL A 357 -44.53 -8.43 -13.57
CA VAL A 357 -44.34 -9.87 -13.73
C VAL A 357 -44.19 -10.47 -12.33
N VAL A 358 -45.20 -11.19 -11.87
CA VAL A 358 -45.20 -11.87 -10.58
C VAL A 358 -44.28 -13.08 -10.70
N THR A 359 -43.07 -12.96 -10.16
CA THR A 359 -42.04 -14.01 -10.25
C THR A 359 -42.42 -15.30 -9.52
N ASP A 360 -43.39 -15.26 -8.60
CA ASP A 360 -43.83 -16.41 -7.82
C ASP A 360 -44.51 -17.48 -8.71
N GLU A 361 -45.16 -17.08 -9.80
CA GLU A 361 -45.78 -18.01 -10.76
C GLU A 361 -44.75 -18.79 -11.60
N LEU A 362 -43.51 -18.29 -11.73
CA LEU A 362 -42.42 -18.97 -12.44
C LEU A 362 -41.78 -20.10 -11.63
N LEU A 363 -41.90 -20.09 -10.29
CA LEU A 363 -41.34 -21.10 -9.40
C LEU A 363 -42.33 -22.25 -9.07
N GLU A 364 -43.63 -21.99 -9.15
CA GLU A 364 -44.69 -22.97 -8.83
C GLU A 364 -45.02 -23.98 -9.95
N GLY A 365 -44.11 -24.20 -10.90
CA GLY A 365 -44.26 -25.27 -11.89
C GLY A 365 -45.45 -25.13 -12.85
N LYS A 366 -46.12 -23.96 -12.90
CA LYS A 366 -47.10 -23.63 -13.94
C LYS A 366 -46.41 -23.15 -15.23
N ALA A 367 -45.42 -23.89 -15.71
CA ALA A 367 -44.86 -23.71 -17.05
C ALA A 367 -45.81 -24.27 -18.13
N LYS A 368 -47.07 -23.80 -18.16
CA LYS A 368 -48.02 -24.10 -19.25
C LYS A 368 -47.96 -23.07 -20.38
N ASP A 369 -47.23 -21.97 -20.19
CA ASP A 369 -47.10 -20.91 -21.19
C ASP A 369 -46.01 -21.21 -22.22
N LYS A 370 -46.23 -20.77 -23.46
CA LYS A 370 -45.23 -20.92 -24.53
C LYS A 370 -43.99 -20.08 -24.20
N HIS A 371 -42.81 -20.66 -24.38
CA HIS A 371 -41.53 -19.98 -24.19
C HIS A 371 -40.78 -19.77 -25.51
N TYR A 372 -40.12 -18.64 -25.64
CA TYR A 372 -39.17 -18.37 -26.72
C TYR A 372 -37.75 -18.66 -26.24
N ARG A 373 -36.99 -19.45 -27.02
CA ARG A 373 -35.60 -19.77 -26.73
C ARG A 373 -34.67 -18.70 -27.31
N ARG A 374 -34.22 -17.77 -26.47
CA ARG A 374 -33.32 -16.68 -26.87
C ARG A 374 -31.85 -17.11 -26.97
N PHE A 375 -31.35 -17.93 -26.02
CA PHE A 375 -29.93 -18.31 -25.97
C PHE A 375 -29.69 -19.84 -25.87
N PRO A 376 -28.93 -20.42 -26.82
CA PRO A 376 -28.40 -21.78 -26.72
C PRO A 376 -27.52 -22.01 -25.48
N LEU A 377 -27.38 -23.27 -25.04
CA LEU A 377 -26.61 -23.64 -23.84
C LEU A 377 -25.13 -23.23 -23.93
N ILE A 378 -24.50 -23.38 -25.10
CA ILE A 378 -23.08 -23.06 -25.29
C ILE A 378 -22.75 -21.60 -24.98
N TRP A 379 -23.64 -20.66 -25.35
CA TRP A 379 -23.45 -19.23 -25.10
C TRP A 379 -23.63 -18.88 -23.63
N ARG A 380 -24.53 -19.56 -22.93
CA ARG A 380 -24.73 -19.38 -21.48
C ARG A 380 -23.53 -19.86 -20.67
N ILE A 381 -22.98 -21.02 -21.05
CA ILE A 381 -21.74 -21.53 -20.42
C ILE A 381 -20.57 -20.58 -20.72
N GLY A 382 -20.42 -20.16 -21.98
CA GLY A 382 -19.39 -19.19 -22.37
C GLY A 382 -19.49 -17.89 -21.57
N HIS A 383 -20.70 -17.35 -21.45
CA HIS A 383 -20.98 -16.17 -20.63
C HIS A 383 -20.61 -16.38 -19.15
N LEU A 384 -21.03 -17.50 -18.54
CA LEU A 384 -20.73 -17.78 -17.13
C LEU A 384 -19.21 -17.87 -16.87
N ILE A 385 -18.47 -18.58 -17.72
CA ILE A 385 -17.01 -18.69 -17.61
C ILE A 385 -16.36 -17.31 -17.78
N PHE A 386 -16.82 -16.53 -18.77
CA PHE A 386 -16.32 -15.18 -19.02
C PHE A 386 -16.57 -14.24 -17.83
N ALA A 387 -17.76 -14.29 -17.24
CA ALA A 387 -18.12 -13.49 -16.06
C ALA A 387 -17.28 -13.87 -14.84
N LEU A 388 -17.16 -15.17 -14.52
CA LEU A 388 -16.38 -15.62 -13.35
C LEU A 388 -14.89 -15.29 -13.49
N THR A 389 -14.32 -15.47 -14.67
CA THR A 389 -12.91 -15.12 -14.93
C THR A 389 -12.68 -13.62 -14.81
N LEU A 390 -13.60 -12.80 -15.32
CA LEU A 390 -13.53 -11.35 -15.19
C LEU A 390 -13.64 -10.87 -13.74
N MET A 391 -14.51 -11.48 -12.93
CA MET A 391 -14.63 -11.18 -11.51
C MET A 391 -13.31 -11.45 -10.77
N ILE A 392 -12.66 -12.58 -11.05
CA ILE A 392 -11.36 -12.93 -10.44
C ILE A 392 -10.24 -12.01 -10.94
N LEU A 393 -10.22 -11.67 -12.23
CA LEU A 393 -9.28 -10.70 -12.81
C LEU A 393 -9.42 -9.33 -12.15
N THR A 394 -10.66 -8.90 -11.92
CA THR A 394 -10.98 -7.63 -11.23
C THR A 394 -10.50 -7.68 -9.79
N LEU A 395 -10.82 -8.74 -9.04
CA LEU A 395 -10.39 -8.89 -7.65
C LEU A 395 -8.86 -8.85 -7.52
N THR A 396 -8.17 -9.69 -8.30
CA THR A 396 -6.70 -9.77 -8.27
C THR A 396 -6.03 -8.48 -8.74
N GLY A 397 -6.54 -7.85 -9.80
CA GLY A 397 -6.01 -6.59 -10.35
C GLY A 397 -6.23 -5.40 -9.42
N MET A 398 -7.46 -5.20 -8.94
CA MET A 398 -7.81 -4.08 -8.06
C MET A 398 -7.08 -4.12 -6.72
N SER A 399 -6.83 -5.32 -6.18
CA SER A 399 -6.02 -5.47 -4.97
C SER A 399 -4.56 -5.02 -5.15
N VAL A 400 -3.99 -5.12 -6.36
CA VAL A 400 -2.65 -4.55 -6.63
C VAL A 400 -2.74 -3.05 -6.92
N PHE A 401 -3.74 -2.65 -7.71
CA PHE A 401 -3.91 -1.26 -8.14
C PHE A 401 -4.14 -0.32 -6.94
N TYR A 402 -4.95 -0.76 -5.97
CA TYR A 402 -5.27 -0.04 -4.73
C TYR A 402 -4.50 -0.57 -3.51
N ALA A 403 -3.22 -0.88 -3.68
CA ALA A 403 -2.36 -1.44 -2.65
C ALA A 403 -2.27 -0.62 -1.34
N ASP A 404 -2.53 0.68 -1.40
CA ASP A 404 -2.53 1.64 -0.29
C ASP A 404 -3.80 1.60 0.57
N THR A 405 -4.84 0.90 0.10
CA THR A 405 -6.11 0.75 0.84
C THR A 405 -6.02 -0.33 1.92
N THR A 406 -6.91 -0.28 2.90
CA THR A 406 -6.92 -1.22 4.04
C THR A 406 -7.37 -2.63 3.67
N TRP A 407 -8.18 -2.79 2.62
CA TRP A 407 -8.73 -4.09 2.22
C TRP A 407 -7.77 -4.89 1.31
N ALA A 408 -6.92 -4.19 0.53
CA ALA A 408 -6.04 -4.82 -0.45
C ALA A 408 -5.01 -5.78 0.17
N PRO A 409 -4.29 -5.44 1.26
CA PRO A 409 -3.39 -6.38 1.95
C PRO A 409 -4.12 -7.62 2.48
N VAL A 410 -5.36 -7.46 2.95
CA VAL A 410 -6.19 -8.58 3.42
C VAL A 410 -6.44 -9.53 2.27
N VAL A 411 -7.02 -9.06 1.15
CA VAL A 411 -7.28 -9.90 -0.03
C VAL A 411 -6.00 -10.57 -0.53
N MET A 412 -4.90 -9.83 -0.59
CA MET A 412 -3.60 -10.38 -1.00
C MET A 412 -3.13 -11.50 -0.08
N HIS A 413 -3.32 -11.38 1.24
CA HIS A 413 -3.00 -12.46 2.17
C HIS A 413 -3.87 -13.70 1.92
N TRP A 414 -5.19 -13.53 1.73
CA TRP A 414 -6.12 -14.62 1.43
C TRP A 414 -5.80 -15.34 0.12
N LEU A 415 -5.33 -14.61 -0.90
CA LEU A 415 -4.89 -15.18 -2.18
C LEU A 415 -3.51 -15.84 -2.12
N GLY A 416 -2.81 -15.82 -0.98
CA GLY A 416 -1.47 -16.39 -0.81
C GLY A 416 -0.31 -15.46 -1.23
N GLY A 417 -0.59 -14.16 -1.34
CA GLY A 417 0.36 -13.10 -1.63
C GLY A 417 0.46 -12.73 -3.12
N PRO A 418 1.16 -11.62 -3.45
CA PRO A 418 1.20 -11.07 -4.82
C PRO A 418 1.70 -12.05 -5.89
N LYS A 419 2.62 -12.96 -5.54
CA LYS A 419 3.12 -13.97 -6.48
C LYS A 419 2.04 -14.97 -6.90
N ILE A 420 1.26 -15.47 -5.93
CA ILE A 420 0.17 -16.42 -6.20
C ILE A 420 -0.99 -15.69 -6.87
N ALA A 421 -1.35 -14.49 -6.39
CA ALA A 421 -2.35 -13.65 -7.03
C ALA A 421 -2.01 -13.37 -8.51
N ALA A 422 -0.75 -13.12 -8.86
CA ALA A 422 -0.32 -12.94 -10.24
C ALA A 422 -0.45 -14.22 -11.09
N VAL A 423 -0.23 -15.40 -10.50
CA VAL A 423 -0.48 -16.68 -11.20
C VAL A 423 -1.97 -16.87 -11.46
N ILE A 424 -2.82 -16.64 -10.46
CA ILE A 424 -4.29 -16.69 -10.60
C ILE A 424 -4.75 -15.73 -11.69
N HIS A 425 -4.28 -14.48 -11.64
CA HIS A 425 -4.62 -13.45 -12.62
C HIS A 425 -4.29 -13.89 -14.05
N ARG A 426 -3.07 -14.38 -14.30
CA ARG A 426 -2.66 -14.82 -15.64
C ARG A 426 -3.43 -16.05 -16.12
N THR A 427 -3.72 -17.01 -15.24
CA THR A 427 -4.54 -18.18 -15.59
C THR A 427 -5.95 -17.76 -16.01
N CYS A 428 -6.59 -16.87 -15.23
CA CYS A 428 -7.89 -16.33 -15.58
C CYS A 428 -7.84 -15.50 -16.87
N ALA A 429 -6.77 -14.76 -17.12
CA ALA A 429 -6.58 -13.99 -18.36
C ALA A 429 -6.51 -14.91 -19.59
N VAL A 430 -5.82 -16.06 -19.50
CA VAL A 430 -5.78 -17.05 -20.58
C VAL A 430 -7.15 -17.66 -20.85
N ILE A 431 -7.91 -18.03 -19.81
CA ILE A 431 -9.27 -18.58 -19.98
C ILE A 431 -10.20 -17.52 -20.59
N PHE A 432 -10.13 -16.29 -20.09
CA PHE A 432 -10.90 -15.16 -20.59
C PHE A 432 -10.61 -14.88 -22.07
N ALA A 433 -9.33 -14.82 -22.45
CA ALA A 433 -8.90 -14.68 -23.83
C ALA A 433 -9.35 -15.85 -24.70
N PHE A 434 -9.26 -17.09 -24.20
CA PHE A 434 -9.71 -18.29 -24.92
C PHE A 434 -11.21 -18.21 -25.28
N VAL A 435 -12.07 -17.87 -24.32
CA VAL A 435 -13.51 -17.71 -24.57
C VAL A 435 -13.77 -16.62 -25.61
N PHE A 436 -13.07 -15.48 -25.51
CA PHE A 436 -13.17 -14.39 -26.48
C PHE A 436 -12.75 -14.81 -27.90
N PHE A 437 -11.62 -15.48 -28.06
CA PHE A 437 -11.14 -15.93 -29.37
C PHE A 437 -12.01 -17.03 -29.97
N VAL A 438 -12.53 -17.97 -29.16
CA VAL A 438 -13.51 -18.96 -29.63
C VAL A 438 -14.76 -18.29 -30.17
N HIS A 439 -15.28 -17.28 -29.47
CA HIS A 439 -16.41 -16.48 -29.94
C HIS A 439 -16.09 -15.74 -31.24
N LEU A 440 -14.92 -15.10 -31.34
CA LEU A 440 -14.48 -14.40 -32.55
C LEU A 440 -14.35 -15.35 -33.75
N ILE A 441 -13.70 -16.51 -33.55
CA ILE A 441 -13.53 -17.54 -34.58
C ILE A 441 -14.90 -18.07 -35.03
N TYR A 442 -15.81 -18.35 -34.09
CA TYR A 442 -17.19 -18.75 -34.42
C TYR A 442 -17.88 -17.69 -35.28
N MET A 443 -17.77 -16.41 -34.92
CA MET A 443 -18.41 -15.33 -35.66
C MET A 443 -17.84 -15.19 -37.07
N VAL A 444 -16.51 -15.20 -37.22
CA VAL A 444 -15.84 -15.15 -38.52
C VAL A 444 -16.25 -16.34 -39.38
N MET A 445 -16.27 -17.57 -38.84
CA MET A 445 -16.71 -18.75 -39.58
C MET A 445 -18.18 -18.65 -40.01
N ARG A 446 -19.06 -18.13 -39.14
CA ARG A 446 -20.48 -17.95 -39.45
C ARG A 446 -20.70 -16.93 -40.56
N ILE A 447 -19.99 -15.79 -40.50
CA ILE A 447 -20.06 -14.75 -41.53
C ILE A 447 -19.47 -15.27 -42.85
N ALA A 448 -18.32 -15.94 -42.81
CA ALA A 448 -17.69 -16.49 -44.01
C ALA A 448 -18.58 -17.54 -44.72
N ARG A 449 -19.23 -18.43 -43.96
CA ARG A 449 -20.16 -19.43 -44.52
C ARG A 449 -21.41 -18.81 -45.14
N ASN A 450 -21.88 -17.68 -44.59
CA ASN A 450 -23.08 -17.00 -45.03
C ASN A 450 -22.79 -15.69 -45.79
N TRP A 451 -21.59 -15.52 -46.33
CA TRP A 451 -21.10 -14.23 -46.83
C TRP A 451 -22.05 -13.54 -47.82
N ARG A 452 -22.70 -14.32 -48.69
CA ARG A 452 -23.64 -13.81 -49.71
C ARG A 452 -25.02 -13.43 -49.16
N THR A 453 -25.41 -13.98 -48.02
CA THR A 453 -26.73 -13.78 -47.41
C THR A 453 -26.65 -13.03 -46.08
N PHE A 454 -25.45 -12.65 -45.65
CA PHE A 454 -25.22 -11.96 -44.39
C PHE A 454 -25.59 -10.49 -44.51
N ASP A 455 -26.69 -10.12 -43.85
CA ASP A 455 -27.11 -8.72 -43.74
C ASP A 455 -26.40 -8.04 -42.56
N TRP A 456 -25.42 -7.19 -42.89
CA TRP A 456 -24.62 -6.44 -41.92
C TRP A 456 -25.43 -5.43 -41.11
N PHE A 457 -26.56 -4.95 -41.64
CA PHE A 457 -27.41 -3.94 -40.99
C PHE A 457 -28.82 -4.45 -40.71
N GLY A 458 -29.00 -5.76 -40.87
CA GLY A 458 -30.24 -6.46 -40.62
C GLY A 458 -30.55 -6.58 -39.13
N PRO A 459 -31.74 -7.08 -38.81
CA PRO A 459 -32.23 -7.14 -37.43
C PRO A 459 -31.45 -8.14 -36.54
N ASN A 460 -30.79 -9.11 -37.15
CA ASN A 460 -29.94 -10.06 -36.43
C ASN A 460 -28.51 -9.55 -36.21
N SER A 461 -28.16 -8.39 -36.76
CA SER A 461 -26.83 -7.80 -36.64
C SER A 461 -26.66 -7.03 -35.33
N LEU A 462 -25.50 -7.22 -34.71
CA LEU A 462 -25.06 -6.45 -33.54
C LEU A 462 -24.25 -5.20 -33.94
N VAL A 463 -24.10 -4.93 -35.24
CA VAL A 463 -23.40 -3.73 -35.73
C VAL A 463 -24.29 -2.50 -35.51
N PRO A 464 -23.77 -1.43 -34.87
CA PRO A 464 -24.50 -0.17 -34.74
C PRO A 464 -24.85 0.44 -36.11
N ARG A 465 -26.06 0.97 -36.24
CA ARG A 465 -26.62 1.62 -37.43
C ARG A 465 -27.21 2.99 -37.08
N TRP A 466 -27.50 3.81 -38.08
CA TRP A 466 -28.10 5.14 -37.88
C TRP A 466 -29.43 5.10 -37.10
N GLN A 467 -30.18 4.00 -37.17
CA GLN A 467 -31.39 3.81 -36.36
C GLN A 467 -31.08 3.87 -34.85
N ASP A 468 -29.95 3.33 -34.40
CA ASP A 468 -29.58 3.32 -32.98
C ASP A 468 -29.43 4.75 -32.42
N LEU A 469 -28.98 5.70 -33.24
CA LEU A 469 -28.93 7.11 -32.85
C LEU A 469 -30.31 7.74 -32.73
N TRP A 470 -31.23 7.42 -33.65
CA TRP A 470 -32.63 7.85 -33.55
C TRP A 470 -33.33 7.26 -32.33
N ASP A 471 -33.03 6.01 -32.02
CA ASP A 471 -33.51 5.27 -30.87
C ASP A 471 -33.01 5.87 -29.54
N ILE A 472 -31.74 6.31 -29.49
CA ILE A 472 -31.19 7.08 -28.37
C ILE A 472 -31.97 8.39 -28.21
N LEU A 473 -32.13 9.16 -29.28
CA LEU A 473 -32.87 10.44 -29.23
C LEU A 473 -34.33 10.23 -28.80
N ALA A 474 -34.99 9.17 -29.28
CA ALA A 474 -36.34 8.80 -28.87
C ALA A 474 -36.40 8.43 -27.39
N MET A 475 -35.39 7.72 -26.88
CA MET A 475 -35.29 7.41 -25.45
C MET A 475 -35.15 8.67 -24.60
N PHE A 476 -34.29 9.61 -24.98
CA PHE A 476 -34.14 10.88 -24.27
C PHE A 476 -35.41 11.73 -24.34
N LYS A 477 -36.11 11.75 -25.49
CA LYS A 477 -37.45 12.37 -25.58
C LYS A 477 -38.42 11.75 -24.59
N TRP A 478 -38.46 10.42 -24.47
CA TRP A 478 -39.30 9.74 -23.49
C TRP A 478 -38.92 10.09 -22.04
N PHE A 479 -37.62 10.10 -21.70
CA PHE A 479 -37.16 10.50 -20.36
C PHE A 479 -37.68 11.88 -19.95
N PHE A 480 -37.69 12.85 -20.87
CA PHE A 480 -38.23 14.20 -20.63
C PHE A 480 -39.74 14.33 -20.87
N GLY A 481 -40.45 13.24 -21.21
CA GLY A 481 -41.89 13.26 -21.47
C GLY A 481 -42.29 13.94 -22.78
N LEU A 482 -41.35 14.12 -23.70
CA LEU A 482 -41.54 14.74 -25.02
C LEU A 482 -41.96 13.72 -26.10
N GLY A 483 -42.14 12.45 -25.75
CA GLY A 483 -42.56 11.40 -26.65
C GLY A 483 -42.90 10.09 -25.94
N PRO A 484 -43.52 9.12 -26.65
CA PRO A 484 -43.79 7.79 -26.12
C PRO A 484 -42.50 7.00 -25.91
N ARG A 485 -42.58 5.95 -25.09
CA ARG A 485 -41.45 5.03 -24.89
C ARG A 485 -41.11 4.34 -26.22
N PRO A 486 -39.85 4.37 -26.67
CA PRO A 486 -39.43 3.68 -27.89
C PRO A 486 -39.58 2.16 -27.75
N VAL A 487 -39.98 1.52 -28.85
CA VAL A 487 -40.03 0.07 -29.00
C VAL A 487 -38.85 -0.36 -29.86
N PHE A 488 -38.15 -1.42 -29.45
CA PHE A 488 -36.92 -1.86 -30.09
C PHE A 488 -37.13 -3.16 -30.85
N ASP A 489 -36.20 -3.41 -31.78
CA ASP A 489 -36.10 -4.68 -32.48
C ASP A 489 -35.41 -5.74 -31.60
N ARG A 490 -34.84 -6.79 -32.20
CA ARG A 490 -34.11 -7.86 -31.52
C ARG A 490 -33.01 -7.36 -30.59
N TRP A 491 -32.29 -6.32 -31.01
CA TRP A 491 -31.16 -5.75 -30.28
C TRP A 491 -31.38 -4.25 -30.06
N THR A 492 -31.39 -3.86 -28.80
CA THR A 492 -31.41 -2.46 -28.38
C THR A 492 -30.03 -1.82 -28.57
N TYR A 493 -29.98 -0.48 -28.64
CA TYR A 493 -28.70 0.22 -28.81
C TYR A 493 -27.73 -0.01 -27.63
N TRP A 494 -28.25 -0.17 -26.40
CA TRP A 494 -27.42 -0.46 -25.24
C TRP A 494 -26.95 -1.91 -25.21
N GLU A 495 -27.74 -2.89 -25.69
CA GLU A 495 -27.24 -4.27 -25.86
C GLU A 495 -26.14 -4.35 -26.91
N LYS A 496 -26.25 -3.57 -28.00
CA LYS A 496 -25.17 -3.45 -28.99
C LYS A 496 -23.93 -2.80 -28.38
N PHE A 497 -24.10 -1.73 -27.59
CA PHE A 497 -22.99 -1.12 -26.88
C PHE A 497 -22.33 -2.11 -25.89
N ASP A 498 -23.12 -2.80 -25.07
CA ASP A 498 -22.67 -3.84 -24.13
C ASP A 498 -21.96 -4.99 -24.86
N TYR A 499 -22.31 -5.27 -26.11
CA TYR A 499 -21.61 -6.26 -26.92
C TYR A 499 -20.26 -5.76 -27.43
N TRP A 500 -20.17 -4.52 -27.94
CA TRP A 500 -18.93 -3.97 -28.52
C TRP A 500 -17.95 -3.42 -27.50
N ALA A 501 -18.42 -2.91 -26.36
CA ALA A 501 -17.58 -2.38 -25.30
C ALA A 501 -16.54 -3.42 -24.80
N PRO A 502 -16.89 -4.69 -24.56
CA PRO A 502 -15.92 -5.74 -24.28
C PRO A 502 -14.92 -5.98 -25.41
N PHE A 503 -15.25 -5.83 -26.70
CA PHE A 503 -14.26 -5.99 -27.77
C PHE A 503 -13.18 -4.92 -27.71
N TRP A 504 -13.58 -3.67 -27.43
CA TRP A 504 -12.65 -2.59 -27.13
C TRP A 504 -11.82 -2.93 -25.89
N GLY A 505 -12.49 -3.22 -24.77
CA GLY A 505 -11.84 -3.44 -23.49
C GLY A 505 -10.87 -4.61 -23.50
N VAL A 506 -11.27 -5.78 -24.03
CA VAL A 506 -10.43 -6.98 -24.19
C VAL A 506 -9.21 -6.67 -25.05
N THR A 507 -9.36 -5.86 -26.11
CA THR A 507 -8.23 -5.49 -26.96
C THR A 507 -7.23 -4.63 -26.19
N ILE A 508 -7.69 -3.60 -25.48
CA ILE A 508 -6.82 -2.71 -24.70
C ILE A 508 -6.18 -3.46 -23.53
N ILE A 509 -6.95 -4.13 -22.66
CA ILE A 509 -6.39 -4.86 -21.51
C ILE A 509 -5.58 -6.08 -21.95
N GLY A 510 -5.97 -6.74 -23.04
CA GLY A 510 -5.29 -7.93 -23.54
C GLY A 510 -3.93 -7.60 -24.13
N THR A 511 -3.84 -6.54 -24.95
CA THR A 511 -2.56 -6.10 -25.54
C THR A 511 -1.63 -5.53 -24.47
N THR A 512 -2.12 -4.62 -23.63
CA THR A 512 -1.33 -4.03 -22.53
C THR A 512 -0.93 -5.08 -21.48
N GLY A 513 -1.82 -6.03 -21.17
CA GLY A 513 -1.53 -7.13 -20.25
C GLY A 513 -0.48 -8.09 -20.81
N LEU A 514 -0.53 -8.40 -22.10
CA LEU A 514 0.51 -9.19 -22.76
C LEU A 514 1.85 -8.45 -22.74
N MET A 515 1.86 -7.14 -23.04
CA MET A 515 3.07 -6.32 -22.97
C MET A 515 3.74 -6.39 -21.60
N LEU A 516 2.95 -6.35 -20.52
CA LEU A 516 3.40 -6.41 -19.13
C LEU A 516 3.78 -7.83 -18.67
N TRP A 517 3.16 -8.87 -19.25
CA TRP A 517 3.46 -10.26 -18.92
C TRP A 517 4.82 -10.70 -19.51
N ILE A 518 5.15 -10.29 -20.73
CA ILE A 518 6.42 -10.63 -21.40
C ILE A 518 7.32 -9.40 -21.60
N PRO A 519 7.77 -8.73 -20.50
CA PRO A 519 8.45 -7.44 -20.60
C PRO A 519 9.80 -7.52 -21.34
N ASN A 520 10.49 -8.65 -21.31
CA ASN A 520 11.76 -8.85 -22.02
C ASN A 520 11.56 -8.76 -23.55
N VAL A 521 10.51 -9.42 -24.05
CA VAL A 521 10.14 -9.38 -25.47
C VAL A 521 9.64 -7.99 -25.83
N THR A 522 8.76 -7.42 -25.02
CA THR A 522 8.21 -6.08 -25.28
C THR A 522 9.30 -5.01 -25.35
N ALA A 523 10.24 -5.02 -24.41
CA ALA A 523 11.34 -4.05 -24.37
C ALA A 523 12.38 -4.26 -25.48
N ALA A 524 12.38 -5.40 -26.19
CA ALA A 524 13.22 -5.59 -27.36
C ALA A 524 12.77 -4.70 -28.53
N PHE A 525 11.47 -4.37 -28.59
CA PHE A 525 10.87 -3.59 -29.66
C PHE A 525 10.41 -2.20 -29.24
N LEU A 526 10.04 -2.02 -27.96
CA LEU A 526 9.46 -0.79 -27.43
C LEU A 526 10.33 -0.16 -26.33
N PRO A 527 10.33 1.18 -26.22
CA PRO A 527 10.99 1.88 -25.12
C PRO A 527 10.25 1.66 -23.80
N GLY A 528 10.96 1.77 -22.68
CA GLY A 528 10.46 1.47 -21.35
C GLY A 528 9.32 2.38 -20.87
N TRP A 529 9.20 3.60 -21.41
CA TRP A 529 8.05 4.46 -21.11
C TRP A 529 6.74 3.86 -21.62
N ALA A 530 6.79 2.95 -22.61
CA ALA A 530 5.62 2.22 -23.08
C ALA A 530 5.03 1.32 -21.98
N PHE A 531 5.85 0.83 -21.03
CA PHE A 531 5.33 0.12 -19.86
C PHE A 531 4.56 1.05 -18.93
N ASN A 532 5.03 2.29 -18.73
CA ASN A 532 4.29 3.28 -17.95
C ASN A 532 2.90 3.54 -18.56
N VAL A 533 2.83 3.70 -19.89
CA VAL A 533 1.56 3.89 -20.61
C VAL A 533 0.69 2.64 -20.54
N ALA A 534 1.27 1.46 -20.79
CA ALA A 534 0.54 0.19 -20.73
C ALA A 534 -0.06 -0.06 -19.35
N THR A 535 0.65 0.27 -18.26
CA THR A 535 0.10 0.17 -16.90
C THR A 535 -1.10 1.09 -16.68
N ILE A 536 -1.07 2.32 -17.21
CA ILE A 536 -2.21 3.26 -17.12
C ILE A 536 -3.41 2.69 -17.89
N PHE A 537 -3.24 2.34 -19.16
CA PHE A 537 -4.34 1.80 -19.97
C PHE A 537 -4.88 0.50 -19.39
N HIS A 538 -4.02 -0.41 -18.93
CA HIS A 538 -4.45 -1.67 -18.34
C HIS A 538 -5.26 -1.46 -17.06
N GLY A 539 -4.78 -0.60 -16.14
CA GLY A 539 -5.45 -0.32 -14.87
C GLY A 539 -6.75 0.46 -15.05
N GLU A 540 -6.73 1.54 -15.81
CA GLU A 540 -7.90 2.41 -16.01
C GLU A 540 -8.99 1.73 -16.86
N GLU A 541 -8.62 0.95 -17.88
CA GLU A 541 -9.60 0.17 -18.66
C GLU A 541 -10.19 -0.96 -17.81
N ALA A 542 -9.40 -1.61 -16.94
CA ALA A 542 -9.95 -2.59 -16.01
C ALA A 542 -10.95 -1.95 -15.04
N LEU A 543 -10.69 -0.72 -14.57
CA LEU A 543 -11.61 0.04 -13.73
C LEU A 543 -12.87 0.42 -14.50
N LEU A 544 -12.73 0.92 -15.73
CA LEU A 544 -13.83 1.21 -16.64
C LEU A 544 -14.71 -0.03 -16.84
N ALA A 545 -14.11 -1.16 -17.21
CA ALA A 545 -14.82 -2.41 -17.46
C ALA A 545 -15.54 -2.92 -16.20
N ALA A 546 -14.87 -2.94 -15.05
CA ALA A 546 -15.48 -3.38 -13.80
C ALA A 546 -16.67 -2.49 -13.41
N LEU A 547 -16.48 -1.17 -13.36
CA LEU A 547 -17.54 -0.24 -12.98
C LEU A 547 -18.70 -0.26 -14.00
N PHE A 548 -18.40 -0.28 -15.30
CA PHE A 548 -19.44 -0.35 -16.32
C PHE A 548 -20.27 -1.64 -16.19
N LEU A 549 -19.61 -2.78 -15.99
CA LEU A 549 -20.34 -4.04 -15.89
C LEU A 549 -21.17 -4.13 -14.61
N PHE A 550 -20.62 -3.76 -13.46
CA PHE A 550 -21.34 -3.86 -12.19
C PHE A 550 -22.38 -2.75 -11.97
N THR A 551 -22.29 -1.61 -12.67
CA THR A 551 -23.26 -0.52 -12.51
C THR A 551 -24.22 -0.39 -13.69
N VAL A 552 -23.74 -0.45 -14.93
CA VAL A 552 -24.54 -0.21 -16.14
C VAL A 552 -25.10 -1.52 -16.69
N HIS A 553 -24.25 -2.53 -16.92
CA HIS A 553 -24.71 -3.81 -17.45
C HIS A 553 -25.65 -4.51 -16.46
N PHE A 554 -25.30 -4.54 -15.17
CA PHE A 554 -26.18 -5.06 -14.12
C PHE A 554 -27.46 -4.23 -13.98
N PHE A 555 -27.41 -2.91 -14.16
CA PHE A 555 -28.64 -2.12 -14.22
C PHE A 555 -29.52 -2.55 -15.39
N ASN A 556 -28.96 -2.57 -16.61
CA ASN A 556 -29.69 -2.94 -17.82
C ASN A 556 -30.29 -4.35 -17.72
N ASN A 557 -29.65 -5.29 -17.04
CA ASN A 557 -30.12 -6.68 -17.03
C ASN A 557 -30.81 -7.10 -15.72
N HIS A 558 -30.57 -6.44 -14.59
CA HIS A 558 -31.06 -6.93 -13.29
C HIS A 558 -31.78 -5.86 -12.47
N PHE A 559 -31.35 -4.60 -12.52
CA PHE A 559 -31.92 -3.53 -11.69
C PHE A 559 -32.87 -2.57 -12.40
N ARG A 560 -33.06 -2.70 -13.73
CA ARG A 560 -34.15 -2.01 -14.41
C ARG A 560 -35.46 -2.42 -13.75
N PRO A 561 -36.33 -1.49 -13.34
CA PRO A 561 -37.48 -1.88 -12.53
C PRO A 561 -38.52 -2.74 -13.27
N ASP A 562 -38.50 -2.76 -14.60
CA ASP A 562 -39.26 -3.72 -15.44
C ASP A 562 -38.72 -5.17 -15.37
N LYS A 563 -37.48 -5.36 -14.90
CA LYS A 563 -36.74 -6.64 -14.87
C LYS A 563 -36.37 -7.10 -13.46
N PHE A 564 -36.60 -6.26 -12.45
CA PHE A 564 -36.25 -6.52 -11.07
C PHE A 564 -37.06 -7.71 -10.52
N PRO A 565 -36.47 -8.61 -9.70
CA PRO A 565 -35.13 -8.54 -9.11
C PRO A 565 -33.98 -9.09 -9.98
N LEU A 566 -34.26 -9.87 -11.02
CA LEU A 566 -33.24 -10.52 -11.84
C LEU A 566 -33.83 -10.96 -13.19
N ASP A 567 -33.21 -10.53 -14.31
CA ASP A 567 -33.44 -11.18 -15.60
C ASP A 567 -32.75 -12.56 -15.64
N VAL A 568 -33.58 -13.62 -15.73
CA VAL A 568 -33.14 -15.01 -15.71
C VAL A 568 -32.74 -15.54 -17.09
N VAL A 569 -32.94 -14.79 -18.18
CA VAL A 569 -32.84 -15.28 -19.56
C VAL A 569 -31.44 -15.77 -19.91
N MET A 570 -30.38 -15.17 -19.36
CA MET A 570 -29.00 -15.65 -19.58
C MET A 570 -28.71 -16.96 -18.82
N PHE A 571 -29.45 -17.27 -17.77
CA PHE A 571 -29.31 -18.51 -17.01
C PHE A 571 -30.19 -19.63 -17.59
N THR A 572 -31.46 -19.34 -17.91
CA THR A 572 -32.43 -20.31 -18.45
C THR A 572 -32.32 -20.51 -19.96
N GLY A 573 -31.89 -19.48 -20.70
CA GLY A 573 -31.86 -19.45 -22.15
C GLY A 573 -33.20 -19.17 -22.82
N SER A 574 -34.25 -18.92 -22.04
CA SER A 574 -35.62 -18.72 -22.53
C SER A 574 -36.37 -17.64 -21.75
N MET A 575 -37.38 -17.06 -22.40
CA MET A 575 -38.32 -16.10 -21.80
C MET A 575 -39.76 -16.48 -22.15
N THR A 576 -40.74 -15.98 -21.38
CA THR A 576 -42.17 -16.22 -21.69
C THR A 576 -42.57 -15.49 -22.97
N LEU A 577 -43.54 -16.03 -23.69
CA LEU A 577 -44.01 -15.41 -24.95
C LEU A 577 -44.56 -14.00 -24.72
N GLU A 578 -45.23 -13.73 -23.60
CA GLU A 578 -45.75 -12.40 -23.27
C GLU A 578 -44.63 -11.38 -23.06
N ALA A 579 -43.58 -11.75 -22.32
CA ALA A 579 -42.41 -10.89 -22.15
C ALA A 579 -41.70 -10.62 -23.48
N PHE A 580 -41.63 -11.62 -24.37
CA PHE A 580 -41.06 -11.46 -25.71
C PHE A 580 -41.86 -10.47 -26.56
N LYS A 581 -43.20 -10.57 -26.57
CA LYS A 581 -44.08 -9.62 -27.29
C LYS A 581 -43.92 -8.18 -26.81
N HIS A 582 -43.75 -8.00 -25.49
CA HIS A 582 -43.65 -6.68 -24.89
C HIS A 582 -42.28 -6.02 -25.12
N GLU A 583 -41.20 -6.78 -24.97
CA GLU A 583 -39.84 -6.22 -25.02
C GLU A 583 -39.24 -6.16 -26.42
N HIS A 584 -39.63 -7.10 -27.28
CA HIS A 584 -39.10 -7.26 -28.63
C HIS A 584 -40.23 -7.31 -29.66
N THR A 585 -41.21 -6.40 -29.54
CA THR A 585 -42.43 -6.39 -30.38
C THR A 585 -42.12 -6.42 -31.87
N VAL A 586 -41.12 -5.67 -32.32
CA VAL A 586 -40.72 -5.63 -33.73
C VAL A 586 -40.13 -6.97 -34.20
N GLU A 587 -39.41 -7.69 -33.34
CA GLU A 587 -38.93 -9.05 -33.66
C GLU A 587 -40.08 -10.03 -33.70
N TYR A 588 -40.97 -9.98 -32.69
CA TYR A 588 -42.15 -10.84 -32.61
C TYR A 588 -43.06 -10.67 -33.85
N ASP A 589 -43.41 -9.45 -34.20
CA ASP A 589 -44.28 -9.15 -35.35
C ASP A 589 -43.67 -9.65 -36.66
N ARG A 590 -42.34 -9.52 -36.80
CA ARG A 590 -41.62 -10.03 -37.96
C ARG A 590 -41.64 -11.57 -38.02
N MET A 591 -41.44 -12.25 -36.89
CA MET A 591 -41.49 -13.72 -36.83
C MET A 591 -42.89 -14.25 -37.16
N VAL A 592 -43.93 -13.61 -36.61
CA VAL A 592 -45.33 -13.95 -36.93
C VAL A 592 -45.61 -13.75 -38.42
N ALA A 593 -45.12 -12.65 -39.00
CA ALA A 593 -45.29 -12.37 -40.43
C ALA A 593 -44.54 -13.37 -41.33
N SER A 594 -43.41 -13.92 -40.89
CA SER A 594 -42.65 -14.96 -41.61
C SER A 594 -43.14 -16.38 -41.37
N GLY A 595 -44.04 -16.59 -40.40
CA GLY A 595 -44.58 -17.90 -40.04
C GLY A 595 -43.65 -18.74 -39.14
N GLU A 596 -42.72 -18.10 -38.43
CA GLU A 596 -41.85 -18.68 -37.39
C GLU A 596 -42.52 -18.63 -36.01
#